data_AF-A0A078G927-F1
#
_entry.id   AF-A0A078G927-F1
#
_cell.length_a   1.000
_cell.length_b   1.000
_cell.length_c   1.000
_cell.angle_alpha   90.00
_cell.angle_beta   90.00
_cell.angle_gamma   90.00
#
_symmetry.space_group_name_H-M   'P 1'
#
loop_
_entity.id
_entity.type
_entity.pdbx_description
1 polymer ?
#
loop_
_entity_poly.entity_id
_entity_poly.type
_entity_poly.pdbx_seq_one_letter_code
_entity_poly.pdbx_strand_id
1 'polypeptide(L)'
;MPSLFFLFKNAYFTLSSSFSSSIHNIVIALNTPTTMNNQFEALNIPVDMVANAMVMAVAIHAGKSGSQDVYHVGSSCKNPITFGQLHDLAARYFTKSPLVGRDGSPIIVSKGTILSTMSQFSFYMTLRYKLPLQMLRLINIVYPWWNGNKYKDIDRKIKLAMRLVDLYRPYVLFKGIFDDMNTERMRLKRQDINKEISGSLEFDPKSIDWEDYITNIHIPGLISYVLQN
;
A
#
# COMPACT_ATOMS: atom_id res chain seq x y z
N MET A 1 -20.42 -23.07 -20.34
CA MET A 1 -19.67 -21.89 -19.90
C MET A 1 -18.91 -22.27 -18.63
N PRO A 2 -17.59 -22.50 -18.67
CA PRO A 2 -16.84 -22.79 -17.45
C PRO A 2 -16.81 -21.53 -16.55
N SER A 3 -17.24 -21.69 -15.32
CA SER A 3 -17.18 -20.64 -14.29
C SER A 3 -15.76 -20.56 -13.74
N LEU A 4 -15.05 -19.47 -14.00
CA LEU A 4 -13.81 -19.14 -13.30
C LEU A 4 -14.15 -18.51 -11.94
N PHE A 5 -13.46 -18.96 -10.90
CA PHE A 5 -13.58 -18.38 -9.56
C PHE A 5 -12.26 -17.73 -9.15
N PHE A 6 -12.35 -16.50 -8.67
CA PHE A 6 -11.25 -15.77 -8.05
C PHE A 6 -11.32 -15.92 -6.54
N LEU A 7 -10.24 -16.41 -5.92
CA LEU A 7 -10.09 -16.42 -4.47
C LEU A 7 -9.00 -15.45 -4.07
N PHE A 8 -9.36 -14.46 -3.24
CA PHE A 8 -8.40 -13.54 -2.63
C PHE A 8 -8.07 -14.04 -1.22
N LYS A 9 -6.81 -14.41 -0.98
CA LYS A 9 -6.34 -14.81 0.35
C LYS A 9 -4.90 -14.34 0.55
N ASN A 10 -4.62 -13.65 1.64
CA ASN A 10 -3.28 -13.18 2.00
C ASN A 10 -2.57 -12.35 0.91
N ALA A 11 -3.32 -11.52 0.19
CA ALA A 11 -2.82 -10.73 -0.96
C ALA A 11 -2.40 -11.55 -2.20
N TYR A 12 -2.76 -12.83 -2.25
CA TYR A 12 -2.67 -13.68 -3.42
C TYR A 12 -4.05 -13.83 -4.07
N PHE A 13 -4.12 -13.63 -5.38
CA PHE A 13 -5.24 -14.06 -6.20
C PHE A 13 -4.93 -15.45 -6.73
N THR A 14 -5.78 -16.42 -6.41
CA THR A 14 -5.70 -17.76 -7.00
C THR A 14 -6.85 -17.96 -7.98
N LEU A 15 -6.50 -18.41 -9.19
CA LEU A 15 -7.44 -18.77 -10.24
C LEU A 15 -7.58 -20.29 -10.29
N SER A 16 -8.76 -20.84 -10.01
CA SER A 16 -9.04 -22.29 -10.04
C SER A 16 -10.26 -22.59 -10.91
N SER A 17 -10.18 -23.67 -11.71
CA SER A 17 -11.28 -24.17 -12.53
C SER A 17 -12.01 -25.30 -11.80
N SER A 18 -13.35 -25.27 -11.81
CA SER A 18 -14.21 -26.20 -11.06
C SER A 18 -14.29 -27.64 -11.63
N PHE A 19 -13.53 -27.96 -12.69
CA PHE A 19 -13.54 -29.27 -13.33
C PHE A 19 -12.11 -29.77 -13.55
N SER A 20 -11.51 -30.40 -12.53
CA SER A 20 -10.51 -31.49 -12.61
C SER A 20 -9.70 -31.52 -11.32
N SER A 21 -9.37 -32.72 -10.85
CA SER A 21 -8.43 -32.99 -9.75
C SER A 21 -6.99 -32.50 -10.01
N SER A 22 -6.72 -31.90 -11.17
CA SER A 22 -5.51 -31.15 -11.47
C SER A 22 -5.73 -29.67 -11.14
N ILE A 23 -5.25 -29.27 -9.96
CA ILE A 23 -5.39 -27.91 -9.45
C ILE A 23 -4.63 -26.96 -10.38
N HIS A 24 -5.37 -26.17 -11.16
CA HIS A 24 -4.84 -24.99 -11.81
C HIS A 24 -4.62 -23.97 -10.68
N ASN A 25 -3.36 -23.60 -10.40
CA ASN A 25 -3.02 -22.57 -9.42
C ASN A 25 -2.22 -21.48 -10.12
N ILE A 26 -2.89 -20.61 -10.87
CA ILE A 26 -2.28 -19.33 -11.23
C ILE A 26 -2.37 -18.47 -9.97
N VAL A 27 -1.21 -18.13 -9.41
CA VAL A 27 -1.12 -17.29 -8.22
C VAL A 27 -0.56 -15.94 -8.63
N ILE A 28 -1.41 -14.92 -8.59
CA ILE A 28 -1.00 -13.53 -8.79
C ILE A 28 -0.81 -12.93 -7.40
N ALA A 29 0.45 -12.73 -7.03
CA ALA A 29 0.80 -12.17 -5.74
C ALA A 29 0.81 -10.64 -5.85
N LEU A 30 -0.16 -9.99 -5.22
CA LEU A 30 -0.07 -8.56 -4.92
C LEU A 30 0.70 -8.40 -3.62
N ASN A 31 2.00 -8.22 -3.72
CA ASN A 31 2.80 -8.06 -2.53
C ASN A 31 2.72 -6.62 -2.05
N THR A 32 1.96 -6.37 -0.99
CA THR A 32 1.72 -5.02 -0.44
C THR A 32 2.65 -4.57 0.70
N PRO A 33 3.92 -5.01 0.89
CA PRO A 33 4.70 -4.44 1.97
C PRO A 33 5.24 -3.06 1.57
N THR A 34 4.58 -2.02 2.08
CA THR A 34 5.02 -0.62 1.98
C THR A 34 5.99 -0.34 3.12
N THR A 35 7.29 -0.18 2.88
CA THR A 35 8.26 -0.09 3.99
C THR A 35 8.57 1.38 4.39
N MET A 36 8.68 1.69 5.70
CA MET A 36 9.14 3.00 6.22
C MET A 36 10.66 3.20 6.19
N ASN A 37 11.44 2.20 5.75
CA ASN A 37 12.87 2.41 5.58
C ASN A 37 13.10 3.07 4.21
N ASN A 38 13.86 4.17 4.16
CA ASN A 38 14.23 4.89 2.93
C ASN A 38 15.00 4.04 1.89
N GLN A 39 15.19 2.75 2.14
CA GLN A 39 15.85 1.79 1.27
C GLN A 39 14.89 0.82 0.56
N PHE A 40 13.62 0.71 0.98
CA PHE A 40 12.69 -0.26 0.38
C PHE A 40 11.36 0.38 -0.01
N GLU A 41 10.72 -0.25 -0.98
CA GLU A 41 9.80 0.43 -1.89
C GLU A 41 8.35 0.35 -1.41
N ALA A 42 7.60 1.43 -1.64
CA ALA A 42 6.17 1.44 -1.51
C ALA A 42 5.57 0.76 -2.75
N LEU A 43 4.81 -0.32 -2.55
CA LEU A 43 4.11 -0.97 -3.64
C LEU A 43 2.85 -0.17 -4.02
N ASN A 44 3.03 0.87 -4.82
CA ASN A 44 1.94 1.67 -5.38
C ASN A 44 1.72 1.30 -6.86
N ILE A 45 1.41 0.04 -7.17
CA ILE A 45 1.09 -0.30 -8.56
C ILE A 45 -0.38 0.07 -8.87
N PRO A 46 -0.63 0.78 -9.97
CA PRO A 46 -1.99 1.03 -10.46
C PRO A 46 -2.79 -0.27 -10.65
N VAL A 47 -4.07 -0.24 -10.28
CA VAL A 47 -4.94 -1.44 -10.30
C VAL A 47 -5.13 -1.98 -11.72
N ASP A 48 -5.15 -1.10 -12.72
CA ASP A 48 -5.21 -1.44 -14.14
C ASP A 48 -3.99 -2.25 -14.60
N MET A 49 -2.77 -1.91 -14.16
CA MET A 49 -1.57 -2.72 -14.47
C MET A 49 -1.67 -4.13 -13.88
N VAL A 50 -2.19 -4.24 -12.65
CA VAL A 50 -2.48 -5.53 -12.03
C VAL A 50 -3.49 -6.32 -12.87
N ALA A 51 -4.62 -5.71 -13.24
CA ALA A 51 -5.66 -6.34 -14.02
C ALA A 51 -5.15 -6.81 -15.39
N ASN A 52 -4.36 -5.97 -16.07
CA ASN A 52 -3.73 -6.28 -17.36
C ASN A 52 -2.78 -7.49 -17.23
N ALA A 53 -1.97 -7.53 -16.17
CA ALA A 53 -1.13 -8.69 -15.87
C ALA A 53 -1.96 -9.96 -15.61
N MET A 54 -3.12 -9.85 -14.93
CA MET A 54 -4.02 -11.00 -14.73
C MET A 54 -4.56 -11.55 -16.04
N VAL A 55 -5.08 -10.68 -16.90
CA VAL A 55 -5.61 -11.07 -18.22
C VAL A 55 -4.52 -11.74 -19.06
N MET A 56 -3.31 -11.19 -19.03
CA MET A 56 -2.16 -11.76 -19.75
C MET A 56 -1.76 -13.14 -19.21
N ALA A 57 -1.73 -13.31 -17.89
CA ALA A 57 -1.44 -14.60 -17.26
C ALA A 57 -2.46 -15.67 -17.69
N VAL A 58 -3.74 -15.32 -17.68
CA VAL A 58 -4.81 -16.21 -18.16
C VAL A 58 -4.61 -16.57 -19.63
N ALA A 59 -4.32 -15.59 -20.49
CA ALA A 59 -4.11 -15.82 -21.92
C ALA A 59 -2.91 -16.74 -22.20
N ILE A 60 -1.79 -16.57 -21.48
CA ILE A 60 -0.58 -17.39 -21.65
C ILE A 60 -0.78 -18.83 -21.20
N HIS A 61 -1.62 -19.05 -20.18
CA HIS A 61 -1.89 -20.37 -19.61
C HIS A 61 -3.14 -21.04 -20.19
N ALA A 62 -3.88 -20.37 -21.06
CA ALA A 62 -5.03 -20.95 -21.73
C ALA A 62 -4.64 -22.24 -22.48
N GLY A 63 -5.28 -23.35 -22.12
CA GLY A 63 -5.05 -24.66 -22.75
C GLY A 63 -3.75 -25.37 -22.34
N LYS A 64 -2.97 -24.82 -21.39
CA LYS A 64 -1.80 -25.49 -20.81
C LYS A 64 -2.18 -26.20 -19.52
N SER A 65 -1.73 -27.44 -19.34
CA SER A 65 -1.94 -28.21 -18.12
C SER A 65 -0.61 -28.54 -17.44
N GLY A 66 -0.58 -28.46 -16.11
CA GLY A 66 0.57 -28.90 -15.29
C GLY A 66 1.62 -27.84 -14.93
N SER A 67 1.44 -26.55 -15.29
CA SER A 67 2.35 -25.47 -14.88
C SER A 67 1.78 -24.66 -13.72
N GLN A 68 2.58 -24.49 -12.66
CA GLN A 68 2.30 -23.57 -11.55
C GLN A 68 3.29 -22.41 -11.62
N ASP A 69 2.87 -21.30 -12.23
CA ASP A 69 3.66 -20.07 -12.30
C ASP A 69 3.12 -19.05 -11.28
N VAL A 70 4.05 -18.39 -10.57
CA VAL A 70 3.76 -17.27 -9.69
C VAL A 70 4.24 -15.98 -10.36
N TYR A 71 3.34 -15.01 -10.47
CA TYR A 71 3.63 -13.70 -11.03
C TYR A 71 3.59 -12.64 -9.93
N HIS A 72 4.71 -11.94 -9.76
CA HIS A 72 4.83 -10.79 -8.88
C HIS A 72 4.62 -9.52 -9.71
N VAL A 73 3.57 -8.77 -9.40
CA VAL A 73 3.31 -7.49 -10.05
C VAL A 73 3.63 -6.39 -9.05
N GLY A 74 4.72 -5.67 -9.29
CA GLY A 74 5.28 -4.72 -8.33
C GLY A 74 6.23 -3.70 -8.96
N SER A 75 6.36 -2.54 -8.31
CA SER A 75 7.32 -1.49 -8.67
C SER A 75 8.73 -1.84 -8.21
N SER A 76 8.79 -2.41 -7.00
CA SER A 76 9.64 -3.52 -6.55
C SER A 76 11.14 -3.50 -6.89
N CYS A 77 11.40 -3.82 -8.14
CA CYS A 77 12.72 -4.17 -8.66
C CYS A 77 13.08 -3.30 -9.86
N LYS A 78 12.06 -2.76 -10.55
CA LYS A 78 12.21 -2.14 -11.88
C LYS A 78 12.00 -0.65 -11.89
N ASN A 79 11.09 -0.13 -11.07
CA ASN A 79 10.82 1.29 -10.96
C ASN A 79 10.52 1.67 -9.50
N PRO A 80 11.56 1.74 -8.65
CA PRO A 80 11.40 1.99 -7.23
C PRO A 80 10.73 3.31 -6.90
N ILE A 81 9.83 3.30 -5.91
CA ILE A 81 9.48 4.50 -5.16
C ILE A 81 9.63 4.20 -3.67
N THR A 82 10.45 4.97 -2.97
CA THR A 82 10.62 4.81 -1.51
C THR A 82 9.47 5.47 -0.76
N PHE A 83 9.18 4.98 0.45
CA PHE A 83 8.19 5.64 1.31
C PHE A 83 8.57 7.09 1.65
N GLY A 84 9.87 7.40 1.77
CA GLY A 84 10.35 8.76 1.92
C GLY A 84 9.96 9.66 0.75
N GLN A 85 10.15 9.20 -0.49
CA GLN A 85 9.73 9.95 -1.68
C GLN A 85 8.21 10.11 -1.75
N LEU A 86 7.46 9.05 -1.47
CA LEU A 86 6.00 9.11 -1.44
C LEU A 86 5.49 10.10 -0.38
N HIS A 87 6.06 10.05 0.82
CA HIS A 87 5.73 10.96 1.91
C HIS A 87 6.07 12.41 1.54
N ASP A 88 7.20 12.64 0.86
CA ASP A 88 7.60 13.96 0.41
C ASP A 88 6.67 14.51 -0.68
N LEU A 89 6.28 13.69 -1.65
CA LEU A 89 5.29 14.03 -2.67
C LEU A 89 3.93 14.40 -2.04
N ALA A 90 3.44 13.56 -1.13
CA ALA A 90 2.19 13.80 -0.42
C ALA A 90 2.26 15.09 0.42
N ALA A 91 3.34 15.30 1.18
CA ALA A 91 3.53 16.50 1.98
C ALA A 91 3.58 17.76 1.11
N ARG A 92 4.27 17.73 -0.03
CA ARG A 92 4.29 18.84 -1.00
C ARG A 92 2.90 19.14 -1.53
N TYR A 93 2.15 18.11 -1.94
CA TYR A 93 0.79 18.25 -2.44
C TYR A 93 -0.12 18.93 -1.42
N PHE A 94 -0.21 18.39 -0.20
CA PHE A 94 -1.12 18.92 0.83
C PHE A 94 -0.67 20.25 1.43
N THR A 95 0.60 20.62 1.31
CA THR A 95 1.05 21.98 1.65
C THR A 95 0.56 23.00 0.64
N LYS A 96 0.56 22.65 -0.66
CA LYS A 96 0.08 23.53 -1.74
C LYS A 96 -1.44 23.58 -1.82
N SER A 97 -2.09 22.45 -1.59
CA SER A 97 -3.53 22.25 -1.69
C SER A 97 -4.05 21.56 -0.41
N PRO A 98 -4.17 22.29 0.71
CA PRO A 98 -4.62 21.71 1.97
C PRO A 98 -6.06 21.23 1.87
N LEU A 99 -6.36 20.11 2.54
CA LEU A 99 -7.74 19.66 2.71
C LEU A 99 -8.50 20.65 3.59
N VAL A 100 -9.78 20.83 3.31
CA VAL A 100 -10.65 21.72 4.09
C VAL A 100 -11.45 20.88 5.08
N GLY A 101 -11.39 21.24 6.36
CA GLY A 101 -12.18 20.64 7.42
C GLY A 101 -13.67 20.95 7.28
N ARG A 102 -14.50 20.26 8.07
CA ARG A 102 -15.97 20.49 8.06
C ARG A 102 -16.36 21.91 8.48
N ASP A 103 -15.49 22.58 9.21
CA ASP A 103 -15.64 23.96 9.68
C ASP A 103 -15.13 24.99 8.66
N GLY A 104 -14.69 24.55 7.47
CA GLY A 104 -14.12 25.42 6.44
C GLY A 104 -12.65 25.79 6.67
N SER A 105 -12.02 25.32 7.75
CA SER A 105 -10.62 25.64 8.04
C SER A 105 -9.65 24.71 7.28
N PRO A 106 -8.49 25.21 6.82
CA PRO A 106 -7.50 24.37 6.16
C PRO A 106 -6.81 23.44 7.17
N ILE A 107 -6.72 22.15 6.82
CA ILE A 107 -5.99 21.14 7.58
C ILE A 107 -4.50 21.29 7.24
N ILE A 108 -3.75 21.90 8.16
CA ILE A 108 -2.31 22.11 8.00
C ILE A 108 -1.57 20.78 8.18
N VAL A 109 -0.96 20.31 7.09
CA VAL A 109 -0.13 19.10 7.11
C VAL A 109 1.33 19.50 7.38
N SER A 110 1.86 19.07 8.52
CA SER A 110 3.30 19.13 8.81
C SER A 110 3.99 17.93 8.18
N LYS A 111 5.19 18.12 7.62
CA LYS A 111 6.07 17.00 7.25
C LYS A 111 6.38 16.19 8.52
N GLY A 112 5.89 14.96 8.58
CA GLY A 112 6.13 14.07 9.70
C GLY A 112 7.57 13.59 9.76
N THR A 113 8.01 13.12 10.93
CA THR A 113 9.29 12.43 11.07
C THR A 113 9.11 10.97 10.68
N ILE A 114 9.85 10.49 9.68
CA ILE A 114 9.91 9.08 9.33
C ILE A 114 10.90 8.39 10.27
N LEU A 115 10.46 7.32 10.93
CA LEU A 115 11.27 6.55 11.88
C LEU A 115 11.46 5.15 11.33
N SER A 116 12.70 4.83 10.94
CA SER A 116 13.04 3.59 10.23
C SER A 116 13.05 2.33 11.11
N THR A 117 12.95 2.47 12.44
CA THR A 117 13.02 1.36 13.38
C THR A 117 12.02 1.47 14.52
N MET A 118 11.63 0.33 15.07
CA MET A 118 10.68 0.27 16.20
C MET A 118 11.28 0.78 17.51
N SER A 119 12.61 0.67 17.68
CA SER A 119 13.30 1.26 18.82
C SER A 119 13.21 2.78 18.78
N GLN A 120 13.55 3.40 17.64
CA GLN A 120 13.41 4.85 17.45
C GLN A 120 11.96 5.31 17.58
N PHE A 121 11.01 4.57 16.99
CA PHE A 121 9.58 4.84 17.12
C PHE A 121 9.12 4.77 18.58
N SER A 122 9.45 3.71 19.29
CA SER A 122 9.07 3.52 20.70
C SER A 122 9.66 4.62 21.59
N PHE A 123 10.92 4.98 21.38
CA PHE A 123 11.58 6.06 22.09
C PHE A 123 10.90 7.40 21.85
N TYR A 124 10.68 7.77 20.57
CA TYR A 124 9.99 8.99 20.19
C TYR A 124 8.57 9.05 20.78
N MET A 125 7.80 7.98 20.66
CA MET A 125 6.44 7.90 21.20
C MET A 125 6.40 8.04 22.72
N THR A 126 7.40 7.45 23.40
CA THR A 126 7.52 7.54 24.84
C THR A 126 7.81 8.98 25.27
N LEU A 127 8.80 9.61 24.63
CA LEU A 127 9.22 10.97 24.96
C LEU A 127 8.14 12.02 24.63
N ARG A 128 7.55 11.94 23.43
CA ARG A 128 6.64 12.97 22.93
C ARG A 128 5.19 12.84 23.42
N TYR A 129 4.74 11.63 23.75
CA TYR A 129 3.34 11.35 24.07
C TYR A 129 3.13 10.64 25.41
N LYS A 130 3.84 9.55 25.72
CA LYS A 130 3.60 8.82 26.98
C LYS A 130 4.01 9.62 28.23
N LEU A 131 5.16 10.28 28.21
CA LEU A 131 5.64 11.09 29.34
C LEU A 131 4.69 12.27 29.64
N PRO A 132 4.32 13.13 28.67
CA PRO A 132 3.31 14.18 28.91
C PRO A 132 1.97 13.62 29.36
N LEU A 133 1.54 12.46 28.84
CA LEU A 133 0.30 11.82 29.26
C LEU A 133 0.36 11.33 30.72
N GLN A 134 1.51 10.83 31.18
CA GLN A 134 1.71 10.48 32.59
C GLN A 134 1.64 11.72 33.51
N MET A 135 2.23 12.84 33.08
CA MET A 135 2.11 14.10 33.81
C MET A 135 0.64 14.58 33.85
N LEU A 136 -0.07 14.48 32.73
CA LEU A 136 -1.51 14.80 32.65
C LEU A 136 -2.34 13.90 33.58
N ARG A 137 -1.97 12.63 33.72
CA ARG A 137 -2.61 11.69 34.65
C ARG A 137 -2.47 12.16 36.09
N LEU A 138 -1.25 12.56 36.50
CA LEU A 138 -1.00 13.07 37.85
C LEU A 138 -1.81 14.33 38.12
N ILE A 139 -1.80 15.28 37.19
CA ILE A 139 -2.61 16.51 37.30
C ILE A 139 -4.10 16.16 37.43
N ASN A 140 -4.60 15.17 36.68
CA ASN A 140 -5.99 14.75 36.77
C ASN A 140 -6.35 14.07 38.10
N ILE A 141 -5.39 13.42 38.76
CA ILE A 141 -5.57 12.84 40.11
C ILE A 141 -5.59 13.96 41.16
N VAL A 142 -4.69 14.94 41.05
CA VAL A 142 -4.55 16.05 42.01
C VAL A 142 -5.68 17.08 41.86
N TYR A 143 -6.13 17.34 40.62
CA TYR A 143 -7.17 18.31 40.29
C TYR A 143 -8.30 17.68 39.45
N PRO A 144 -9.18 16.84 40.06
CA PRO A 144 -10.19 16.08 39.32
C PRO A 144 -11.23 16.95 38.60
N TRP A 145 -11.47 18.17 39.08
CA TRP A 145 -12.44 19.10 38.49
C TRP A 145 -11.94 19.80 37.22
N TRP A 146 -10.62 19.84 37.00
CA TRP A 146 -10.01 20.67 35.95
C TRP A 146 -10.08 20.00 34.57
N ASN A 147 -9.86 18.69 34.50
CA ASN A 147 -9.51 18.02 33.25
C ASN A 147 -10.62 17.16 32.63
N GLY A 148 -11.71 16.89 33.34
CA GLY A 148 -12.82 16.06 32.85
C GLY A 148 -12.35 14.74 32.22
N ASN A 149 -12.96 14.32 31.11
CA ASN A 149 -12.63 13.06 30.43
C ASN A 149 -11.42 13.15 29.47
N LYS A 150 -10.75 14.31 29.37
CA LYS A 150 -9.71 14.59 28.35
C LYS A 150 -8.54 13.62 28.40
N TYR A 151 -8.08 13.28 29.61
CA TYR A 151 -7.00 12.29 29.79
C TYR A 151 -7.36 10.94 29.18
N LYS A 152 -8.56 10.42 29.50
CA LYS A 152 -9.02 9.11 29.02
C LYS A 152 -9.15 9.10 27.50
N ASP A 153 -9.62 10.20 26.91
CA ASP A 153 -9.74 10.33 25.46
C ASP A 153 -8.39 10.31 24.75
N ILE A 154 -7.40 11.06 25.28
CA ILE A 154 -6.04 11.08 24.71
C ILE A 154 -5.36 9.71 24.88
N ASP A 155 -5.47 9.09 26.06
CA ASP A 155 -4.94 7.74 26.32
C ASP A 155 -5.53 6.70 25.35
N ARG A 156 -6.86 6.73 25.14
CA ARG A 156 -7.53 5.86 24.17
C ARG A 156 -7.00 6.06 22.75
N LYS A 157 -6.85 7.30 22.32
CA LYS A 157 -6.32 7.63 20.98
C LYS A 157 -4.89 7.13 20.80
N ILE A 158 -4.01 7.33 21.79
CA ILE A 158 -2.62 6.85 21.74
C ILE A 158 -2.58 5.31 21.71
N LYS A 159 -3.37 4.63 22.53
CA LYS A 159 -3.47 3.16 22.53
C LYS A 159 -3.94 2.62 21.19
N LEU A 160 -4.94 3.25 20.58
CA LEU A 160 -5.43 2.88 19.25
C LEU A 160 -4.33 3.07 18.19
N ALA A 161 -3.62 4.19 18.22
CA ALA A 161 -2.50 4.43 17.31
C ALA A 161 -1.38 3.38 17.46
N MET A 162 -1.00 3.01 18.70
CA MET A 162 0.00 1.97 18.93
C MET A 162 -0.45 0.61 18.39
N ARG A 163 -1.72 0.23 18.59
CA ARG A 163 -2.28 -1.03 18.06
C ARG A 163 -2.22 -1.06 16.54
N LEU A 164 -2.53 0.04 15.87
CA LEU A 164 -2.40 0.15 14.42
C LEU A 164 -0.94 -0.02 13.99
N VAL A 165 0.00 0.62 14.68
CA VAL A 165 1.43 0.45 14.37
C VAL A 165 1.86 -1.00 14.55
N ASP A 166 1.48 -1.67 15.62
CA ASP A 166 1.80 -3.09 15.83
C ASP A 166 1.20 -3.99 14.74
N LEU A 167 -0.04 -3.71 14.31
CA LEU A 167 -0.71 -4.44 13.23
C LEU A 167 -0.01 -4.24 11.88
N TYR A 168 0.40 -3.01 11.56
CA TYR A 168 1.02 -2.68 10.27
C TYR A 168 2.54 -2.86 10.26
N ARG A 169 3.17 -3.05 11.42
CA ARG A 169 4.61 -3.28 11.60
C ARG A 169 5.22 -4.26 10.58
N PRO A 170 4.69 -5.48 10.35
CA PRO A 170 5.32 -6.43 9.43
C PRO A 170 5.31 -5.95 7.97
N TYR A 171 4.32 -5.13 7.58
CA TYR A 171 4.25 -4.53 6.25
C TYR A 171 5.20 -3.34 6.14
N VAL A 172 5.23 -2.52 7.20
CA VAL A 172 5.95 -1.26 7.24
C VAL A 172 7.45 -1.42 7.50
N LEU A 173 7.89 -2.54 8.05
CA LEU A 173 9.31 -2.80 8.30
C LEU A 173 9.83 -4.01 7.52
N PHE A 174 9.09 -4.44 6.51
CA PHE A 174 9.58 -5.46 5.61
C PHE A 174 10.85 -4.96 4.90
N LYS A 175 11.80 -5.87 4.68
CA LYS A 175 13.10 -5.57 4.04
C LYS A 175 13.35 -6.43 2.79
N GLY A 176 12.33 -7.10 2.29
CA GLY A 176 12.44 -7.92 1.09
C GLY A 176 12.15 -7.09 -0.16
N ILE A 177 12.87 -7.42 -1.22
CA ILE A 177 12.55 -7.04 -2.59
C ILE A 177 11.93 -8.27 -3.25
N PHE A 178 10.83 -8.10 -3.98
CA PHE A 178 10.24 -9.21 -4.72
C PHE A 178 10.80 -9.25 -6.13
N ASP A 179 11.30 -10.42 -6.51
CA ASP A 179 11.71 -10.70 -7.87
C ASP A 179 10.48 -10.78 -8.78
N ASP A 180 10.51 -10.04 -9.88
CA ASP A 180 9.47 -10.00 -10.90
C ASP A 180 9.87 -10.68 -12.22
N MET A 181 10.94 -11.49 -12.21
CA MET A 181 11.45 -12.21 -13.39
C MET A 181 10.38 -13.01 -14.15
N ASN A 182 9.46 -13.70 -13.46
CA ASN A 182 8.38 -14.44 -14.12
C ASN A 182 7.42 -13.52 -14.85
N THR A 183 7.09 -12.37 -14.24
CA THR A 183 6.25 -11.33 -14.84
C THR A 183 6.96 -10.67 -16.03
N GLU A 184 8.29 -10.51 -15.96
CA GLU A 184 9.07 -10.02 -17.10
C GLU A 184 9.05 -11.01 -18.28
N ARG A 185 9.28 -12.29 -18.01
CA ARG A 185 9.19 -13.34 -19.05
C ARG A 185 7.79 -13.39 -19.65
N MET A 186 6.75 -13.19 -18.84
CA MET A 186 5.38 -13.08 -19.29
C MET A 186 5.17 -11.87 -20.23
N ARG A 187 5.72 -10.71 -19.86
CA ARG A 187 5.68 -9.48 -20.64
C ARG A 187 6.43 -9.60 -21.98
N LEU A 188 7.56 -10.31 -22.00
CA LEU A 188 8.29 -10.57 -23.26
C LEU A 188 7.49 -11.50 -24.19
N LYS A 189 6.90 -12.59 -23.66
CA LYS A 189 6.02 -13.49 -24.43
C LYS A 189 4.79 -12.80 -25.02
N ARG A 190 4.31 -11.71 -24.39
CA ARG A 190 3.22 -10.88 -24.95
C ARG A 190 3.56 -10.35 -26.33
N GLN A 191 4.81 -9.96 -26.57
CA GLN A 191 5.23 -9.43 -27.88
C GLN A 191 5.07 -10.46 -29.00
N ASP A 192 5.23 -11.74 -28.67
CA ASP A 192 5.10 -12.86 -29.62
C ASP A 192 3.64 -13.27 -29.85
N ILE A 193 2.81 -13.24 -28.81
CA ILE A 193 1.41 -13.71 -28.85
C ILE A 193 0.49 -12.69 -29.51
N ASN A 194 0.82 -11.40 -29.45
CA ASN A 194 -0.22 -10.38 -29.48
C ASN A 194 0.16 -9.11 -30.26
N LYS A 195 0.23 -9.20 -31.60
CA LYS A 195 0.35 -8.04 -32.51
C LYS A 195 -0.96 -7.23 -32.69
N GLU A 196 -2.13 -7.81 -32.33
CA GLU A 196 -3.44 -7.16 -32.53
C GLU A 196 -4.03 -6.50 -31.27
N ILE A 197 -3.69 -6.96 -30.05
CA ILE A 197 -4.13 -6.37 -28.76
C ILE A 197 -3.00 -5.51 -28.14
N SER A 198 -1.98 -5.15 -28.91
CA SER A 198 -0.72 -4.58 -28.40
C SER A 198 -0.88 -3.23 -27.69
N GLY A 199 -1.94 -2.47 -27.98
CA GLY A 199 -2.11 -1.12 -27.44
C GLY A 199 -2.77 -1.01 -26.06
N SER A 200 -3.56 -2.00 -25.60
CA SER A 200 -4.49 -1.77 -24.47
C SER A 200 -4.15 -2.43 -23.14
N LEU A 201 -3.25 -3.41 -23.10
CA LEU A 201 -2.93 -4.21 -21.91
C LEU A 201 -1.47 -4.03 -21.46
N GLU A 202 -1.02 -2.78 -21.35
CA GLU A 202 0.31 -2.46 -20.83
C GLU A 202 0.34 -2.53 -19.29
N PHE A 203 1.42 -3.09 -18.74
CA PHE A 203 1.61 -3.25 -17.29
C PHE A 203 3.11 -3.18 -16.91
N ASP A 204 3.92 -2.46 -17.69
CA ASP A 204 5.33 -2.26 -17.36
C ASP A 204 5.46 -1.17 -16.28
N PRO A 205 5.93 -1.49 -15.06
CA PRO A 205 6.06 -0.49 -14.01
C PRO A 205 7.03 0.63 -14.36
N LYS A 206 7.94 0.45 -15.34
CA LYS A 206 8.86 1.51 -15.80
C LYS A 206 8.18 2.65 -16.53
N SER A 207 6.95 2.46 -17.03
CA SER A 207 6.20 3.53 -17.68
C SER A 207 5.58 4.53 -16.69
N ILE A 208 5.61 4.21 -15.39
CA ILE A 208 5.03 5.06 -14.35
C ILE A 208 5.97 6.23 -14.03
N ASP A 209 5.53 7.45 -14.29
CA ASP A 209 6.08 8.64 -13.63
C ASP A 209 5.45 8.76 -12.24
N TRP A 210 6.22 8.48 -11.21
CA TRP A 210 5.75 8.48 -9.83
C TRP A 210 5.29 9.85 -9.34
N GLU A 211 5.94 10.92 -9.77
CA GLU A 211 5.58 12.27 -9.33
C GLU A 211 4.24 12.67 -9.95
N ASP A 212 4.08 12.46 -11.25
CA ASP A 212 2.82 12.72 -11.95
C ASP A 212 1.70 11.83 -11.42
N TYR A 213 1.92 10.51 -11.35
CA TYR A 213 0.92 9.56 -10.89
C TYR A 213 0.43 9.88 -9.47
N ILE A 214 1.34 10.16 -8.52
CA ILE A 214 0.93 10.44 -7.14
C ILE A 214 0.21 11.80 -7.04
N THR A 215 0.78 12.84 -7.67
CA THR A 215 0.34 14.23 -7.49
C THR A 215 -0.93 14.53 -8.27
N ASN A 216 -1.05 14.02 -9.49
CA ASN A 216 -2.11 14.40 -10.43
C ASN A 216 -3.21 13.34 -10.58
N ILE A 217 -2.93 12.08 -10.23
CA ILE A 217 -3.88 10.97 -10.40
C ILE A 217 -4.31 10.39 -9.05
N HIS A 218 -3.36 9.88 -8.25
CA HIS A 218 -3.64 9.11 -7.05
C HIS A 218 -4.26 9.95 -5.92
N ILE A 219 -3.61 11.06 -5.53
CA ILE A 219 -4.12 11.90 -4.44
C ILE A 219 -5.46 12.57 -4.82
N PRO A 220 -5.61 13.21 -5.99
CA PRO A 220 -6.89 13.79 -6.40
C PRO A 220 -8.02 12.75 -6.49
N GLY A 221 -7.71 11.54 -7.00
CA GLY A 221 -8.64 10.42 -7.04
C GLY A 221 -9.10 9.99 -5.64
N LEU A 222 -8.16 9.84 -4.70
CA LEU A 222 -8.49 9.52 -3.31
C LEU A 222 -9.42 10.57 -2.69
N ILE A 223 -9.14 11.86 -2.92
CA ILE A 223 -9.98 12.95 -2.40
C ILE A 223 -11.39 12.86 -2.99
N SER A 224 -11.51 12.69 -4.30
CA SER A 224 -12.79 12.73 -5.01
C SER A 224 -13.67 11.52 -4.74
N TYR A 225 -13.09 10.32 -4.60
CA TYR A 225 -13.86 9.07 -4.52
C TYR A 225 -13.93 8.46 -3.12
N VAL A 226 -13.02 8.82 -2.20
CA VAL A 226 -12.97 8.22 -0.84
C VAL A 226 -13.29 9.24 0.24
N LEU A 227 -12.82 10.47 0.12
CA LEU A 227 -12.95 11.49 1.17
C LEU A 227 -14.17 12.42 1.01
N GLN A 228 -14.76 12.51 -0.18
CA GLN A 228 -15.94 13.33 -0.45
C GLN A 228 -17.29 12.68 -0.07
N ASN A 229 -17.29 11.60 0.72
CA ASN A 229 -18.51 10.99 1.28
C ASN A 229 -18.84 11.51 2.69
#